data_AF-A0A366KC11-F1
#
_entry.id   AF-A0A366KC11-F1
#
_cell.length_a   1.000
_cell.length_b   1.000
_cell.length_c   1.000
_cell.angle_alpha   90.00
_cell.angle_beta   90.00
_cell.angle_gamma   90.00
#
_symmetry.space_group_name_H-M   'P 1'
#
loop_
_entity.id
_entity.type
_entity.pdbx_description
1 polymer ?
#
loop_
_entity_poly.entity_id
_entity_poly.type
_entity_poly.pdbx_seq_one_letter_code
_entity_poly.pdbx_strand_id
1 'polypeptide(L)' 'GQLGNGSSSNNPHPTPARVTDPDPNTTWTTISAGDEHSLAIDNNGHAYSWGFNGVGELGNGSSDRNPTPRPRA' A
#
# COMPACT_ATOMS: atom_id res chain seq x y z
N GLY A 1 -2.09 -7.65 -0.40
CA GLY A 1 -0.97 -7.76 -1.33
C GLY A 1 -0.50 -6.37 -1.68
N GLN A 2 0.58 -6.30 -2.45
CA GLN A 2 1.18 -5.06 -2.96
C GLN A 2 0.28 -4.27 -3.92
N LEU A 3 -0.84 -4.84 -4.37
CA LEU A 3 -1.83 -4.13 -5.20
C LEU A 3 -2.73 -3.19 -4.40
N GLY A 4 -2.76 -3.30 -3.07
CA GLY A 4 -3.51 -2.37 -2.21
C GLY A 4 -5.03 -2.50 -2.29
N ASN A 5 -5.57 -3.55 -2.90
CA ASN A 5 -7.00 -3.79 -3.11
C ASN A 5 -7.67 -4.65 -2.00
N GLY A 6 -6.99 -4.86 -0.86
CA GLY A 6 -7.48 -5.69 0.23
C GLY A 6 -7.27 -7.20 0.06
N SER A 7 -6.91 -7.67 -1.13
CA SER A 7 -6.60 -9.09 -1.36
C SER A 7 -5.12 -9.39 -1.07
N SER A 8 -4.84 -10.50 -0.38
CA SER A 8 -3.49 -11.05 -0.21
C SER A 8 -3.10 -12.04 -1.31
N SER A 9 -4.00 -12.33 -2.25
CA SER A 9 -3.75 -13.23 -3.37
C SER A 9 -2.70 -12.65 -4.32
N ASN A 10 -1.85 -13.53 -4.85
CA ASN A 10 -0.88 -13.23 -5.89
C ASN A 10 -1.45 -13.54 -7.30
N ASN A 11 -2.77 -13.70 -7.44
CA ASN A 11 -3.40 -13.90 -8.75
C ASN A 11 -3.09 -12.71 -9.66
N PRO A 12 -2.70 -12.95 -10.92
CA PRO A 12 -2.47 -11.88 -11.89
C PRO A 12 -3.71 -10.98 -12.00
N HIS A 13 -3.49 -9.67 -11.94
CA HIS A 13 -4.53 -8.67 -12.12
C HIS A 13 -4.26 -7.92 -13.43
N PRO A 14 -4.71 -8.44 -14.59
CA PRO A 14 -4.27 -7.96 -15.92
C PRO A 14 -4.92 -6.63 -16.34
N THR A 15 -5.93 -6.17 -15.61
CA THR A 15 -6.55 -4.86 -15.82
C THR A 15 -6.17 -3.93 -14.67
N PRO A 16 -6.09 -2.60 -14.86
CA PRO A 16 -5.90 -1.69 -13.74
C PRO A 16 -7.06 -1.82 -12.72
N ALA A 17 -6.72 -1.88 -11.43
CA ALA A 17 -7.67 -1.79 -10.33
C ALA A 17 -7.32 -0.61 -9.43
N ARG A 18 -8.36 0.02 -8.88
CA ARG A 18 -8.20 1.06 -7.87
C ARG A 18 -7.73 0.41 -6.56
N VAL A 19 -6.76 1.04 -5.93
CA VAL A 19 -6.35 0.74 -4.55
C VAL A 19 -7.51 1.05 -3.59
N THR A 20 -7.60 0.34 -2.47
CA THR A 20 -8.52 0.69 -1.39
C THR A 20 -8.05 1.99 -0.73
N ASP A 21 -8.79 3.07 -0.93
CA ASP A 21 -8.44 4.35 -0.34
C ASP A 21 -8.61 4.33 1.19
N PRO A 22 -7.68 4.93 1.95
CA PRO A 22 -7.77 5.02 3.41
C PRO A 22 -8.86 6.01 3.86
N ASP A 23 -9.15 7.04 3.06
CA ASP A 23 -10.22 8.03 3.27
C ASP A 23 -10.90 8.37 1.93
N PRO A 24 -12.21 8.70 1.89
CA PRO A 24 -12.91 9.09 0.66
C PRO A 24 -12.29 10.26 -0.13
N ASN A 25 -11.52 11.14 0.54
CA ASN A 25 -10.87 12.29 -0.08
C ASN A 25 -9.39 12.06 -0.40
N THR A 26 -8.93 10.81 -0.33
CA THR A 26 -7.54 10.48 -0.63
C THR A 26 -7.25 10.76 -2.11
N THR A 27 -6.32 11.66 -2.37
CA THR A 27 -5.71 11.83 -3.69
C THR A 27 -4.25 11.49 -3.59
N TRP A 28 -3.82 10.44 -4.28
CA TRP A 28 -2.42 10.04 -4.33
C TRP A 28 -1.62 11.01 -5.19
N THR A 29 -0.59 11.64 -4.62
CA THR A 29 0.25 12.63 -5.29
C THR A 29 1.54 12.02 -5.82
N THR A 30 2.03 10.96 -5.18
CA THR A 30 3.19 10.18 -5.63
C THR A 30 3.04 8.72 -5.25
N ILE A 31 3.67 7.84 -6.03
CA ILE A 31 3.67 6.40 -5.81
C ILE A 31 5.03 5.81 -6.18
N SER A 32 5.47 4.81 -5.41
CA SER A 32 6.65 4.00 -5.67
C SER A 32 6.33 2.53 -5.39
N ALA A 33 6.75 1.65 -6.30
CA ALA A 33 6.65 0.19 -6.12
C ALA A 33 8.03 -0.37 -5.78
N GLY A 34 8.09 -1.24 -4.77
CA GLY A 34 9.22 -2.14 -4.51
C GLY A 34 8.93 -3.54 -5.06
N ASP A 35 9.78 -4.52 -4.72
CA ASP A 35 9.64 -5.91 -5.19
C ASP A 35 8.28 -6.54 -4.80
N GLU A 36 7.93 -6.45 -3.51
CA GLU A 36 6.69 -7.01 -2.98
C GLU A 36 5.89 -6.03 -2.11
N HIS A 37 6.23 -4.74 -2.16
CA HIS A 37 5.54 -3.67 -1.41
C HIS A 37 5.34 -2.41 -2.26
N SER A 38 4.57 -1.46 -1.73
CA SER A 38 4.26 -0.21 -2.38
C SER A 38 4.13 0.91 -1.36
N LEU A 39 4.51 2.11 -1.79
CA LEU A 39 4.59 3.32 -1.00
C LEU A 39 3.87 4.44 -1.78
N ALA A 40 3.15 5.30 -1.08
CA ALA A 40 2.51 6.47 -1.69
C ALA A 40 2.40 7.64 -0.70
N ILE A 41 2.24 8.85 -1.24
CA ILE A 41 1.94 10.06 -0.46
C ILE A 41 0.60 10.61 -0.92
N ASP A 42 -0.26 11.02 0.01
CA ASP A 42 -1.54 11.66 -0.29
C ASP A 42 -1.41 13.18 -0.55
N ASN A 43 -2.54 13.86 -0.73
CA ASN A 43 -2.64 15.30 -0.91
C ASN A 43 -2.39 16.12 0.38
N ASN A 44 -2.39 15.45 1.53
CA ASN A 44 -2.12 16.04 2.84
C ASN A 44 -0.65 15.85 3.27
N GLY A 45 0.15 15.12 2.48
CA GLY A 45 1.54 14.82 2.78
C GLY A 45 1.75 13.60 3.68
N HIS A 46 0.71 12.80 3.94
CA HIS A 46 0.83 11.57 4.71
C HIS A 46 1.45 10.45 3.86
N ALA A 47 2.39 9.73 4.46
CA ALA A 47 3.02 8.57 3.84
C ALA A 47 2.24 7.29 4.15
N TYR A 48 1.98 6.49 3.12
CA TYR A 48 1.30 5.21 3.19
C TYR A 48 2.18 4.10 2.67
N SER A 49 1.99 2.90 3.23
CA SER A 49 2.66 1.69 2.76
C SER A 49 1.74 0.48 2.83
N TRP A 50 1.91 -0.43 1.87
CA TRP A 50 1.21 -1.72 1.82
C TRP A 50 2.01 -2.77 1.04
N GLY A 51 1.61 -4.03 1.18
CA GLY A 51 2.28 -5.19 0.60
C GLY A 51 3.00 -6.03 1.65
N PHE A 52 4.03 -6.75 1.20
CA PHE A 52 4.91 -7.56 2.01
C PHE A 52 5.67 -6.71 3.03
N ASN A 53 5.93 -7.29 4.20
CA ASN A 53 6.52 -6.60 5.35
C ASN A 53 7.43 -7.52 6.16
N GLY A 54 7.90 -8.64 5.60
CA GLY A 54 8.61 -9.68 6.36
C GLY A 54 9.91 -9.21 7.00
N VAL A 55 10.49 -8.10 6.51
CA VAL A 55 11.68 -7.46 7.08
C VAL A 55 11.42 -6.02 7.55
N GLY A 56 10.14 -5.63 7.69
CA GLY A 56 9.75 -4.30 8.17
C GLY A 56 9.74 -3.20 7.10
N GLU A 57 9.61 -3.56 5.82
CA GLU A 57 9.61 -2.62 4.68
C GLU A 57 8.54 -1.53 4.80
N LEU A 58 7.41 -1.84 5.43
CA LEU A 58 6.32 -0.91 5.64
C LEU A 58 6.63 0.11 6.74
N GLY A 59 7.61 -0.16 7.60
CA GLY A 59 8.10 0.75 8.65
C GLY A 59 7.00 1.25 9.59
N ASN A 60 6.07 0.35 9.94
CA ASN A 60 4.95 0.59 10.86
C ASN A 60 5.18 -0.06 12.24
N GLY A 61 6.43 -0.43 12.57
CA GLY A 61 6.77 -1.12 13.81
C GLY A 61 6.33 -2.59 13.88
N SER A 62 5.83 -3.16 12.78
CA SER A 62 5.46 -4.58 12.66
C SER A 62 6.17 -5.21 11.45
N SER A 63 6.22 -6.55 11.43
CA SER A 63 6.62 -7.37 10.28
C SER A 63 5.42 -8.01 9.55
N ASP A 64 4.19 -7.59 9.88
CA ASP A 64 2.98 -8.16 9.31
C ASP A 64 2.69 -7.59 7.92
N ARG A 65 2.38 -8.48 6.97
CA ARG A 65 1.93 -8.11 5.62
C ARG A 65 0.62 -7.33 5.70
N ASN A 66 0.52 -6.25 4.93
CA ASN A 66 -0.67 -5.41 4.93
C ASN A 66 -1.26 -5.27 3.52
N PRO A 67 -2.50 -5.74 3.25
CA PRO A 67 -3.05 -5.74 1.90
C PRO A 67 -3.71 -4.43 1.46
N THR A 68 -3.80 -3.42 2.33
CA THR A 68 -4.35 -2.10 2.04
C THR A 68 -3.38 -1.01 2.46
N PRO A 69 -3.36 0.17 1.81
CA PRO A 69 -2.59 1.31 2.28
C PRO A 69 -2.88 1.62 3.74
N ARG A 70 -1.84 1.72 4.56
CA ARG A 70 -1.95 2.25 5.92
C ARG A 70 -0.97 3.38 6.13
N PRO A 71 -1.38 4.43 6.85
CA PRO A 71 -0.48 5.51 7.20
C PRO A 71 0.65 4.94 8.07
N ARG A 72 1.85 5.48 7.91
CA ARG A 72 2.89 5.30 8.94
C ARG A 72 2.48 6.10 10.19
N ALA A 73 2.75 5.53 11.36
CA ALA A 73 2.72 6.27 12.63
C ALA A 73 4.00 7.09 12.78
#